data_AF-A0AAX0WVP5-F1
#
_entry.id   AF-A0AAX0WVP5-F1
#
_cell.length_a   1.000
_cell.length_b   1.000
_cell.length_c   1.000
_cell.angle_alpha   90.00
_cell.angle_beta   90.00
_cell.angle_gamma   90.00
#
_symmetry.space_group_name_H-M   'P 1'
#
loop_
_entity.id
_entity.type
_entity.pdbx_description
1 polymer ?
#
loop_
_entity_poly.entity_id
_entity_poly.type
_entity_poly.pdbx_seq_one_letter_code
_entity_poly.pdbx_strand_id
1 'polypeptide(L)'
;MVYFKSIINGIGTGAGVAWPMFGIVFSVVGASIGGLVSFALGGVAIALFMMISTAIFYLSYQKAQEEEQRSQTLLQKNEQKLMEFVNEYIYNIYKSYQLTAKTIPFKAFLSSQLDQQLSAIAKDEKKTPLYQALKLIKILIEQQLLKEKSILPIIEQKIIQQYSVPYSNVIIPLFYAFVGTFGSIAGCSAGISGLLTGLGLFSSFAAFPILGWGILGFAISMGIFAANNAISETQETSKNEILNQTVKKMYQHLKSQVLDLPLNLFHHPSNPTPNKSSRNFPSLFLSEDESVINSWVSKSDALQHIPLSI
;
A
#
# COMPACT_ATOMS: atom_id res chain seq x y z
N MET A 1 -3.04 4.45 -13.36
CA MET A 1 -1.76 3.71 -13.37
C MET A 1 -1.90 2.20 -13.63
N VAL A 2 -3.08 1.58 -13.50
CA VAL A 2 -3.29 0.12 -13.67
C VAL A 2 -2.88 -0.43 -15.05
N TYR A 3 -3.08 0.33 -16.14
CA TYR A 3 -2.69 -0.12 -17.48
C TYR A 3 -1.17 -0.29 -17.64
N PHE A 4 -0.37 0.65 -17.12
CA PHE A 4 1.09 0.58 -17.18
C PHE A 4 1.66 -0.53 -16.30
N LYS A 5 1.04 -0.79 -15.15
CA LYS A 5 1.32 -1.92 -14.27
C LYS A 5 1.21 -3.26 -14.98
N SER A 6 0.15 -3.45 -15.76
CA SER A 6 -0.01 -4.67 -16.56
C SER A 6 1.04 -4.79 -17.67
N ILE A 7 1.39 -3.68 -18.34
CA ILE A 7 2.45 -3.65 -19.36
C ILE A 7 3.79 -4.06 -18.73
N ILE A 8 4.16 -3.47 -17.59
CA ILE A 8 5.44 -3.70 -16.92
C ILE A 8 5.54 -5.13 -16.37
N ASN A 9 4.47 -5.67 -15.80
CA ASN A 9 4.43 -7.06 -15.33
C ASN A 9 4.53 -8.07 -16.49
N GLY A 10 3.93 -7.78 -17.64
CA GLY A 10 4.10 -8.59 -18.85
C GLY A 10 5.53 -8.53 -19.40
N ILE A 11 6.15 -7.36 -19.36
CA ILE A 11 7.49 -7.07 -19.87
C ILE A 11 8.61 -7.60 -18.95
N GLY A 12 8.40 -7.63 -17.64
CA GLY A 12 9.39 -8.12 -16.66
C GLY A 12 9.38 -9.62 -16.41
N THR A 13 8.46 -10.36 -17.02
CA THR A 13 8.46 -11.85 -16.98
C THR A 13 9.31 -12.41 -18.11
N GLY A 14 9.56 -13.73 -18.12
CA GLY A 14 10.32 -14.42 -19.18
C GLY A 14 9.83 -14.15 -20.61
N ALA A 15 8.62 -13.61 -20.77
CA ALA A 15 8.14 -13.04 -22.02
C ALA A 15 9.07 -11.93 -22.55
N GLY A 16 9.50 -10.96 -21.73
CA GLY A 16 10.33 -9.81 -22.14
C GLY A 16 11.68 -10.18 -22.77
N VAL A 17 12.25 -11.33 -22.41
CA VAL A 17 13.50 -11.86 -23.00
C VAL A 17 13.24 -12.60 -24.31
N ALA A 18 12.02 -13.13 -24.50
CA ALA A 18 11.62 -13.79 -25.74
C ALA A 18 11.45 -12.79 -26.91
N TRP A 19 11.13 -11.51 -26.65
CA TRP A 19 10.89 -10.49 -27.69
C TRP A 19 12.12 -10.18 -28.55
N PRO A 20 13.31 -9.88 -27.98
CA PRO A 20 14.52 -9.70 -28.77
C PRO A 20 14.90 -10.96 -29.56
N MET A 21 14.75 -12.14 -28.95
CA MET A 21 15.08 -13.41 -29.60
C MET A 21 14.16 -13.69 -30.79
N PHE A 22 12.86 -13.41 -30.66
CA PHE A 22 11.90 -13.56 -31.76
C PHE A 22 12.22 -12.59 -32.91
N GLY A 23 12.52 -11.32 -32.60
CA GLY A 23 12.94 -10.33 -33.60
C GLY A 23 14.21 -10.76 -34.34
N ILE A 24 15.21 -11.29 -33.63
CA ILE A 24 16.47 -11.78 -34.22
C ILE A 24 16.21 -12.99 -35.11
N VAL A 25 15.48 -14.00 -34.64
CA VAL A 25 15.19 -15.22 -35.41
C VAL A 25 14.40 -14.89 -36.68
N PHE A 26 13.38 -14.03 -36.59
CA PHE A 26 12.60 -13.63 -37.76
C PHE A 26 13.39 -12.73 -38.71
N SER A 27 14.32 -11.90 -38.21
CA SER A 27 15.22 -11.13 -39.07
C SER A 27 16.18 -12.04 -39.84
N VAL A 28 16.71 -13.08 -39.21
CA VAL A 28 17.62 -14.05 -39.83
C VAL A 28 16.89 -14.91 -40.87
N VAL A 29 15.69 -15.40 -40.55
CA VAL A 29 14.85 -16.19 -41.46
C VAL A 29 14.29 -15.35 -42.61
N GLY A 30 13.91 -14.09 -42.33
CA GLY A 30 13.43 -13.16 -43.34
C GLY A 30 14.48 -12.78 -44.38
N ALA A 31 15.73 -12.59 -43.93
CA ALA A 31 16.87 -12.32 -44.82
C ALA A 31 17.25 -13.52 -45.71
N SER A 32 16.96 -14.76 -45.27
CA SER A 32 17.39 -15.97 -45.97
C SER A 32 16.37 -16.53 -46.96
N ILE A 33 15.08 -16.20 -46.82
CA ILE A 33 14.01 -16.77 -47.68
C ILE A 33 13.55 -15.81 -48.79
N GLY A 34 13.95 -14.53 -48.76
CA GLY A 34 13.80 -13.55 -49.85
C GLY A 34 12.56 -13.69 -50.74
N GLY A 35 11.42 -13.10 -50.36
CA GLY A 35 10.24 -13.07 -51.23
C GLY A 35 8.89 -12.81 -50.53
N LEU A 36 7.82 -12.74 -51.34
CA LEU A 36 6.42 -12.55 -50.92
C LEU A 36 5.96 -13.54 -49.83
N VAL A 37 6.51 -14.76 -49.83
CA VAL A 37 6.21 -15.80 -48.84
C VAL A 37 6.69 -15.40 -47.44
N SER A 38 7.86 -14.76 -47.33
CA SER A 38 8.38 -14.24 -46.06
C SER A 38 7.50 -13.11 -45.51
N PHE A 39 6.98 -12.26 -46.39
CA PHE A 39 6.06 -11.19 -46.01
C PHE A 39 4.71 -11.74 -45.52
N ALA A 40 4.13 -12.70 -46.23
CA ALA A 40 2.87 -13.35 -45.82
C ALA A 40 3.02 -14.07 -44.46
N LEU A 41 4.10 -14.83 -44.28
CA LEU A 41 4.41 -15.49 -43.01
C LEU A 41 4.69 -14.50 -41.88
N GLY A 42 5.41 -13.41 -42.18
CA GLY A 42 5.64 -12.32 -41.22
C GLY A 42 4.35 -11.65 -40.78
N GLY A 43 3.43 -11.38 -41.72
CA GLY A 43 2.11 -10.82 -41.43
C GLY A 43 1.26 -11.74 -40.55
N VAL A 44 1.22 -13.04 -40.85
CA VAL A 44 0.53 -14.04 -40.02
C VAL A 44 1.15 -14.12 -38.63
N ALA A 45 2.48 -14.11 -38.53
CA ALA A 45 3.19 -14.12 -37.25
C ALA A 45 2.86 -12.87 -36.40
N ILE A 46 2.85 -11.68 -37.00
CA ILE A 46 2.47 -10.43 -36.32
C ILE A 46 1.00 -10.48 -35.86
N ALA A 47 0.09 -10.99 -36.68
CA ALA A 47 -1.32 -11.09 -36.31
C ALA A 47 -1.55 -12.05 -35.14
N LEU A 48 -0.98 -13.26 -35.19
CA LEU A 48 -1.02 -14.22 -34.08
C LEU A 48 -0.39 -13.65 -32.82
N PHE A 49 0.68 -12.90 -32.99
CA PHE A 49 1.39 -12.27 -31.90
C PHE A 49 0.60 -11.16 -31.21
N MET A 50 -0.05 -10.28 -31.98
CA MET A 50 -0.93 -9.25 -31.44
C MET A 50 -2.10 -9.88 -30.70
N MET A 51 -2.65 -10.98 -31.22
CA MET A 51 -3.72 -11.72 -30.56
C MET A 51 -3.27 -12.29 -29.21
N ILE A 52 -2.14 -13.00 -29.17
CA ILE A 52 -1.59 -13.59 -27.94
C ILE A 52 -1.19 -12.49 -26.94
N SER A 53 -0.51 -11.44 -27.40
CA SER A 53 -0.07 -10.33 -26.54
C SER A 53 -1.26 -9.60 -25.92
N THR A 54 -2.31 -9.36 -26.69
CA THR A 54 -3.55 -8.75 -26.18
C THR A 54 -4.22 -9.64 -25.14
N ALA A 55 -4.27 -10.95 -25.38
CA ALA A 55 -4.84 -11.90 -24.42
C ALA A 55 -4.03 -11.97 -23.11
N ILE A 56 -2.70 -12.06 -23.20
CA ILE A 56 -1.81 -12.07 -22.02
C ILE A 56 -1.92 -10.74 -21.27
N PHE A 57 -1.95 -9.62 -21.98
CA PHE A 57 -2.12 -8.29 -21.39
C PHE A 57 -3.46 -8.17 -20.65
N TYR A 58 -4.54 -8.67 -21.26
CA TYR A 58 -5.87 -8.66 -20.65
C TYR A 58 -5.91 -9.49 -19.35
N LEU A 59 -5.38 -10.72 -19.39
CA LEU A 59 -5.33 -11.58 -18.21
C LEU A 59 -4.41 -11.02 -17.12
N SER A 60 -3.28 -10.44 -17.50
CA SER A 60 -2.34 -9.82 -16.56
C SER A 60 -2.96 -8.58 -15.92
N TYR A 61 -3.73 -7.81 -16.68
CA TYR A 61 -4.44 -6.64 -16.20
C TYR A 61 -5.52 -7.04 -15.18
N GLN A 62 -6.33 -8.05 -15.51
CA GLN A 62 -7.35 -8.55 -14.60
C GLN A 62 -6.72 -9.04 -13.28
N LYS A 63 -5.66 -9.85 -13.37
CA LYS A 63 -4.97 -10.36 -12.18
C LYS A 63 -4.36 -9.24 -11.33
N ALA A 64 -3.75 -8.23 -11.95
CA ALA A 64 -3.20 -7.09 -11.24
C ALA A 64 -4.29 -6.29 -10.51
N GLN A 65 -5.46 -6.13 -11.14
CA GLN A 65 -6.61 -5.47 -10.53
C GLN A 65 -7.17 -6.26 -9.33
N GLU A 66 -7.28 -7.58 -9.45
CA GLU A 66 -7.72 -8.46 -8.37
C GLU A 66 -6.75 -8.43 -7.17
N GLU A 67 -5.44 -8.44 -7.43
CA GLU A 67 -4.43 -8.37 -6.38
C GLU A 67 -4.43 -7.01 -5.65
N GLU A 68 -4.61 -5.91 -6.40
CA GLU A 68 -4.74 -4.57 -5.83
C GLU A 68 -6.00 -4.45 -4.95
N GLN A 69 -7.15 -4.92 -5.44
CA GLN A 69 -8.39 -4.96 -4.67
C GLN A 69 -8.25 -5.82 -3.41
N ARG A 70 -7.61 -6.98 -3.52
CA ARG A 70 -7.36 -7.87 -2.37
C ARG A 70 -6.47 -7.19 -1.33
N SER A 71 -5.41 -6.50 -1.75
CA SER A 71 -4.52 -5.76 -0.86
C SER A 71 -5.25 -4.64 -0.13
N GLN A 72 -6.04 -3.84 -0.86
CA GLN A 72 -6.87 -2.77 -0.28
C GLN A 72 -7.90 -3.33 0.72
N THR A 73 -8.55 -4.44 0.37
CA THR A 73 -9.52 -5.10 1.26
C THR A 73 -8.87 -5.62 2.53
N LEU A 74 -7.68 -6.22 2.42
CA LEU A 74 -6.91 -6.68 3.59
C LEU A 74 -6.48 -5.51 4.48
N LEU A 75 -6.06 -4.39 3.87
CA LEU A 75 -5.68 -3.19 4.59
C LEU A 75 -6.88 -2.61 5.37
N GLN A 76 -8.02 -2.44 4.71
CA GLN A 76 -9.26 -1.97 5.35
C GLN A 76 -9.72 -2.90 6.49
N LYS A 77 -9.62 -4.22 6.28
CA LYS A 77 -9.96 -5.20 7.33
C LYS A 77 -9.04 -5.09 8.54
N ASN A 78 -7.74 -4.86 8.32
CA ASN A 78 -6.79 -4.70 9.41
C ASN A 78 -6.94 -3.34 10.12
N GLU A 79 -7.26 -2.29 9.37
CA GLU A 79 -7.63 -0.98 9.91
C GLU A 79 -8.86 -1.09 10.81
N GLN A 80 -9.93 -1.73 10.34
CA GLN A 80 -11.16 -1.90 11.11
C GLN A 80 -10.89 -2.66 12.42
N LYS A 81 -10.11 -3.74 12.36
CA LYS A 81 -9.69 -4.49 13.57
C LYS A 81 -8.87 -3.63 14.53
N LEU A 82 -7.97 -2.80 14.01
CA LEU A 82 -7.19 -1.89 14.84
C LEU A 82 -8.11 -0.87 15.52
N MET A 83 -9.06 -0.28 14.79
CA MET A 83 -10.02 0.69 15.34
C MET A 83 -10.97 0.08 16.37
N GLU A 84 -11.49 -1.12 16.12
CA GLU A 84 -12.28 -1.87 17.08
C GLU A 84 -11.51 -2.07 18.39
N PHE A 85 -10.24 -2.44 18.28
CA PHE A 85 -9.39 -2.66 19.44
C PHE A 85 -9.02 -1.36 20.18
N VAL A 86 -8.81 -0.26 19.45
CA VAL A 86 -8.60 1.07 20.05
C VAL A 86 -9.84 1.50 20.84
N ASN A 87 -11.03 1.28 20.29
CA ASN A 87 -12.28 1.57 20.97
C ASN A 87 -12.46 0.72 22.23
N GLU A 88 -12.17 -0.57 22.15
CA GLU A 88 -12.20 -1.49 23.31
C GLU A 88 -11.22 -1.05 24.40
N TYR A 89 -10.00 -0.64 24.03
CA TYR A 89 -9.01 -0.10 24.95
C TYR A 89 -9.51 1.18 25.66
N ILE A 90 -10.06 2.14 24.91
CA ILE A 90 -10.62 3.37 25.47
C ILE A 90 -11.79 3.05 26.41
N TYR A 91 -12.67 2.13 26.03
CA TYR A 91 -13.79 1.69 26.84
C TYR A 91 -13.34 1.05 28.16
N ASN A 92 -12.30 0.19 28.12
CA ASN A 92 -11.74 -0.43 29.31
C ASN A 92 -11.15 0.62 30.27
N ILE A 93 -10.44 1.63 29.75
CA ILE A 93 -9.94 2.75 30.56
C ILE A 93 -11.10 3.57 31.12
N TYR A 94 -12.15 3.81 30.34
CA TYR A 94 -13.34 4.54 30.79
C TYR A 94 -14.03 3.82 31.96
N LYS A 95 -14.17 2.50 31.89
CA LYS A 95 -14.70 1.68 32.99
C LYS A 95 -13.86 1.83 34.26
N SER A 96 -12.53 1.79 34.16
CA SER A 96 -11.63 2.03 35.31
C SER A 96 -11.72 3.47 35.83
N TYR A 97 -11.89 4.46 34.95
CA TYR A 97 -12.10 5.85 35.30
C TYR A 97 -13.39 6.05 36.10
N GLN A 98 -14.49 5.37 35.75
CA GLN A 98 -15.74 5.44 36.51
C GLN A 98 -15.60 4.94 37.96
N LEU A 99 -14.67 4.01 38.20
CA LEU A 99 -14.38 3.47 39.53
C LEU A 99 -13.46 4.39 40.36
N THR A 100 -12.83 5.38 39.72
CA THR A 100 -11.93 6.34 40.37
C THR A 100 -12.70 7.61 40.74
N ALA A 101 -12.30 8.31 41.81
CA ALA A 101 -12.92 9.58 42.20
C ALA A 101 -12.81 10.61 41.04
N LYS A 102 -13.95 10.91 40.39
CA LYS A 102 -14.13 11.72 39.17
C LYS A 102 -13.73 13.19 39.35
N THR A 103 -12.45 13.43 39.58
CA THR A 103 -11.89 14.75 39.89
C THR A 103 -11.32 15.44 38.65
N ILE A 104 -11.05 14.69 37.57
CA ILE A 104 -10.36 15.14 36.36
C ILE A 104 -11.18 14.68 35.15
N PRO A 105 -11.38 15.49 34.09
CA PRO A 105 -12.11 15.07 32.90
C PRO A 105 -11.46 13.83 32.23
N PHE A 106 -12.29 12.92 31.70
CA PHE A 106 -11.85 11.65 31.14
C PHE A 106 -10.74 11.80 30.08
N LYS A 107 -10.85 12.81 29.21
CA LYS A 107 -9.82 13.09 28.19
C LYS A 107 -8.43 13.34 28.80
N ALA A 108 -8.36 14.11 29.89
CA ALA A 108 -7.10 14.41 30.57
C ALA A 108 -6.57 13.18 31.33
N PHE A 109 -7.47 12.39 31.92
CA PHE A 109 -7.10 11.12 32.54
C PHE A 109 -6.50 10.13 31.53
N LEU A 110 -7.16 9.94 30.39
CA LEU A 110 -6.71 9.07 29.30
C LEU A 110 -5.37 9.53 28.71
N SER A 111 -5.22 10.84 28.47
CA SER A 111 -3.95 11.41 27.99
C SER A 111 -2.81 11.17 28.97
N SER A 112 -3.05 11.36 30.28
CA SER A 112 -2.06 11.14 31.33
C SER A 112 -1.63 9.67 31.41
N GLN A 113 -2.59 8.74 31.33
CA GLN A 113 -2.30 7.30 31.28
C GLN A 113 -1.45 6.92 30.07
N LEU A 114 -1.78 7.45 28.88
CA LEU A 114 -1.01 7.23 27.67
C LEU A 114 0.42 7.80 27.79
N ASP A 115 0.58 8.98 28.40
CA ASP A 115 1.91 9.57 28.63
C ASP A 115 2.75 8.75 29.62
N GLN A 116 2.12 8.20 30.66
CA GLN A 116 2.78 7.29 31.58
C GLN A 116 3.23 6.00 30.89
N GLN A 117 2.38 5.40 30.05
CA GLN A 117 2.74 4.19 29.29
C GLN A 117 3.82 4.49 28.24
N LEU A 118 3.69 5.58 27.49
CA LEU A 118 4.67 6.01 26.49
C LEU A 118 6.04 6.29 27.11
N SER A 119 6.10 6.95 28.28
CA SER A 119 7.35 7.24 28.98
C SER A 119 8.00 5.99 29.58
N ALA A 120 7.21 5.01 30.02
CA ALA A 120 7.72 3.71 30.46
C ALA A 120 8.38 2.94 29.30
N ILE A 121 7.73 2.89 28.14
CA ILE A 121 8.21 2.17 26.95
C ILE A 121 9.36 2.91 26.24
N ALA A 122 9.38 4.24 26.30
CA ALA A 122 10.42 5.06 25.67
C ALA A 122 11.82 4.83 26.27
N LYS A 123 11.91 4.21 27.46
CA LYS A 123 13.18 3.81 28.08
C LYS A 123 13.80 2.58 27.43
N ASP A 124 13.00 1.69 26.82
CA ASP A 124 13.47 0.42 26.24
C ASP A 124 13.75 0.52 24.73
N GLU A 125 12.86 1.13 23.92
CA GLU A 125 13.17 1.48 22.52
C GLU A 125 12.03 2.27 21.85
N LYS A 126 12.32 3.45 21.29
CA LYS A 126 11.34 4.31 20.59
C LYS A 126 10.79 3.73 19.27
N LYS A 127 11.28 2.56 18.85
CA LYS A 127 10.91 1.90 17.59
C LYS A 127 9.96 0.72 17.76
N THR A 128 9.55 0.40 18.99
CA THR A 128 8.65 -0.72 19.22
C THR A 128 7.27 -0.46 18.57
N PRO A 129 6.63 -1.47 17.95
CA PRO A 129 5.31 -1.33 17.34
C PRO A 129 4.24 -0.87 18.34
N LEU A 130 4.42 -1.23 19.60
CA LEU A 130 3.58 -0.79 20.71
C LEU A 130 3.68 0.72 20.96
N TYR A 131 4.90 1.27 21.00
CA TYR A 131 5.09 2.72 21.12
C TYR A 131 4.39 3.47 19.98
N GLN A 132 4.47 2.94 18.75
CA GLN A 132 3.76 3.49 17.59
C GLN A 132 2.23 3.42 17.76
N ALA A 133 1.70 2.29 18.25
CA ALA A 133 0.27 2.11 18.51
C ALA A 133 -0.25 3.10 19.57
N LEU A 134 0.43 3.21 20.72
CA LEU A 134 0.04 4.13 21.80
C LEU A 134 0.15 5.60 21.38
N LYS A 135 1.21 5.95 20.63
CA LYS A 135 1.38 7.28 20.07
C LYS A 135 0.24 7.62 19.09
N LEU A 136 -0.19 6.64 18.29
CA LEU A 136 -1.34 6.80 17.40
C LEU A 136 -2.63 7.05 18.17
N ILE A 137 -2.92 6.27 19.22
CA ILE A 137 -4.09 6.49 20.09
C ILE A 137 -4.06 7.91 20.68
N LYS A 138 -2.91 8.36 21.20
CA LYS A 138 -2.73 9.72 21.72
C LYS A 138 -3.07 10.78 20.66
N ILE A 139 -2.53 10.63 19.45
CA ILE A 139 -2.81 11.54 18.33
C ILE A 139 -4.31 11.58 18.00
N LEU A 140 -4.98 10.42 17.95
CA LEU A 140 -6.42 10.33 17.66
C LEU A 140 -7.27 11.08 18.71
N ILE A 141 -6.88 10.99 19.99
CA ILE A 141 -7.57 11.68 21.10
C ILE A 141 -7.32 13.19 21.04
N GLU A 142 -6.08 13.61 20.80
CA GLU A 142 -5.70 15.03 20.71
C GLU A 142 -6.44 15.72 19.57
N GLN A 143 -6.50 15.07 18.40
CA GLN A 143 -7.15 15.60 17.21
C GLN A 143 -8.68 15.38 17.19
N GLN A 144 -9.25 14.74 18.21
CA GLN A 144 -10.68 14.36 18.27
C GLN A 144 -11.17 13.51 17.07
N LEU A 145 -10.25 12.81 16.40
CA LEU A 145 -10.53 12.05 15.18
C LEU A 145 -11.07 10.64 15.45
N LEU A 146 -11.44 10.34 16.70
CA LEU A 146 -12.09 9.08 17.08
C LEU A 146 -13.46 8.90 16.41
N LYS A 147 -14.03 9.97 15.84
CA LYS A 147 -15.25 9.93 15.03
C LYS A 147 -15.00 9.66 13.53
N GLU A 148 -13.75 9.73 13.07
CA GLU A 148 -13.42 9.49 11.67
C GLU A 148 -13.54 8.02 11.30
N LYS A 149 -13.96 7.77 10.05
CA LYS A 149 -14.16 6.44 9.51
C LYS A 149 -12.85 5.76 9.11
N SER A 150 -11.76 6.51 8.94
CA SER A 150 -10.46 5.97 8.55
C SER A 150 -9.30 6.65 9.27
N ILE A 151 -8.36 5.84 9.75
CA ILE A 151 -7.11 6.26 10.43
C ILE A 151 -5.86 6.07 9.55
N LEU A 152 -6.00 5.44 8.38
CA LEU A 152 -4.91 5.25 7.42
C LEU A 152 -4.16 6.55 7.04
N PRO A 153 -4.82 7.69 6.72
CA PRO A 153 -4.09 8.88 6.32
C PRO A 153 -3.19 9.43 7.45
N ILE A 154 -3.61 9.24 8.71
CA ILE A 154 -2.83 9.66 9.88
C ILE A 154 -1.60 8.77 10.05
N ILE A 155 -1.74 7.46 9.87
CA ILE A 155 -0.63 6.50 9.91
C ILE A 155 0.36 6.81 8.79
N GLU A 156 -0.14 7.01 7.57
CA GLU A 156 0.69 7.29 6.41
C GLU A 156 1.51 8.57 6.62
N GLN A 157 0.87 9.66 7.05
CA GLN A 157 1.53 10.94 7.22
C GLN A 157 2.50 10.96 8.42
N LYS A 158 2.10 10.40 9.58
CA LYS A 158 2.85 10.59 10.83
C LYS A 158 3.81 9.44 11.17
N ILE A 159 3.60 8.25 10.61
CA ILE A 159 4.38 7.04 10.92
C ILE A 159 5.18 6.60 9.71
N ILE A 160 4.59 6.62 8.51
CA ILE A 160 5.21 6.03 7.30
C ILE A 160 6.15 6.99 6.58
N GLN A 161 5.96 8.31 6.68
CA GLN A 161 6.93 9.28 6.11
C GLN A 161 8.38 9.07 6.57
N GLN A 162 8.60 8.33 7.67
CA GLN A 162 9.93 7.99 8.17
C GLN A 162 10.59 6.78 7.46
N TYR A 163 9.84 6.01 6.67
CA TYR A 163 10.34 4.83 5.98
C TYR A 163 10.67 5.15 4.52
N SER A 164 11.96 5.28 4.21
CA SER A 164 12.44 5.26 2.83
C SER A 164 12.36 3.84 2.27
N VAL A 165 11.72 3.67 1.11
CA VAL A 165 11.74 2.38 0.40
C VAL A 165 13.19 2.04 0.06
N PRO A 166 13.70 0.85 0.43
CA PRO A 166 15.07 0.49 0.16
C PRO A 166 15.30 0.42 -1.36
N TYR A 167 16.39 1.03 -1.83
CA TYR A 167 16.76 1.09 -3.25
C TYR A 167 16.83 -0.29 -3.92
N SER A 168 17.19 -1.34 -3.17
CA SER A 168 17.25 -2.73 -3.65
C SER A 168 15.91 -3.23 -4.20
N ASN A 169 14.79 -2.77 -3.62
CA ASN A 169 13.46 -3.21 -4.03
C ASN A 169 12.95 -2.47 -5.27
N VAL A 170 13.58 -1.34 -5.61
CA VAL A 170 13.21 -0.48 -6.74
C VAL A 170 14.04 -0.82 -7.99
N ILE A 171 15.31 -1.18 -7.80
CA ILE A 171 16.25 -1.34 -8.93
C ILE A 171 15.90 -2.52 -9.84
N ILE A 172 15.37 -3.61 -9.26
CA ILE A 172 15.03 -4.82 -10.01
C ILE A 172 13.79 -4.58 -10.91
N PRO A 173 12.64 -4.10 -10.39
CA PRO A 173 11.49 -3.76 -11.24
C PRO A 173 11.84 -2.70 -12.29
N LEU A 174 12.63 -1.70 -11.93
CA LEU A 174 13.09 -0.67 -12.86
C LEU A 174 13.89 -1.25 -14.02
N PHE A 175 14.87 -2.12 -13.74
CA PHE A 175 15.69 -2.74 -14.76
C PHE A 175 14.83 -3.59 -15.71
N TYR A 176 13.91 -4.41 -15.17
CA TYR A 176 13.03 -5.23 -15.98
C TYR A 176 12.07 -4.39 -16.85
N ALA A 177 11.47 -3.34 -16.29
CA ALA A 177 10.61 -2.42 -17.01
C ALA A 177 11.36 -1.74 -18.16
N PHE A 178 12.59 -1.28 -17.91
CA PHE A 178 13.46 -0.67 -18.91
C PHE A 178 13.81 -1.66 -20.01
N VAL A 179 14.48 -2.77 -19.65
CA VAL A 179 15.08 -3.71 -20.60
C VAL A 179 14.01 -4.36 -21.47
N GLY A 180 12.88 -4.73 -20.89
CA GLY A 180 11.85 -5.34 -21.70
C GLY A 180 11.10 -4.33 -22.58
N THR A 181 10.87 -3.08 -22.14
CA THR A 181 10.26 -2.05 -23.01
C THR A 181 11.20 -1.69 -24.17
N PHE A 182 12.48 -1.46 -23.84
CA PHE A 182 13.53 -1.22 -24.81
C PHE A 182 13.67 -2.39 -25.79
N GLY A 183 13.78 -3.61 -25.26
CA GLY A 183 13.97 -4.84 -26.04
C GLY A 183 12.80 -5.14 -26.96
N SER A 184 11.56 -4.93 -26.52
CA SER A 184 10.38 -5.10 -27.36
C SER A 184 10.35 -4.09 -28.50
N ILE A 185 10.60 -2.80 -28.23
CA ILE A 185 10.61 -1.76 -29.27
C ILE A 185 11.75 -2.00 -30.27
N ALA A 186 12.97 -2.22 -29.78
CA ALA A 186 14.14 -2.47 -30.62
C ALA A 186 14.02 -3.78 -31.41
N GLY A 187 13.53 -4.85 -30.77
CA GLY A 187 13.35 -6.17 -31.38
C GLY A 187 12.27 -6.17 -32.48
N CYS A 188 11.09 -5.62 -32.21
CA CYS A 188 10.04 -5.49 -33.22
C CYS A 188 10.49 -4.62 -34.39
N SER A 189 11.17 -3.52 -34.10
CA SER A 189 11.74 -2.62 -35.09
C SER A 189 12.78 -3.28 -35.98
N ALA A 190 13.68 -4.08 -35.40
CA ALA A 190 14.68 -4.85 -36.14
C ALA A 190 14.01 -5.88 -37.05
N GLY A 191 12.98 -6.59 -36.54
CA GLY A 191 12.20 -7.55 -37.34
C GLY A 191 11.49 -6.90 -38.53
N ILE A 192 10.79 -5.79 -38.31
CA ILE A 192 10.12 -5.02 -39.38
C ILE A 192 11.14 -4.50 -40.40
N SER A 193 12.26 -3.94 -39.92
CA SER A 193 13.33 -3.44 -40.79
C SER A 193 13.93 -4.57 -41.63
N GLY A 194 14.16 -5.75 -41.06
CA GLY A 194 14.62 -6.95 -41.76
C GLY A 194 13.64 -7.40 -42.85
N LEU A 195 12.34 -7.40 -42.57
CA LEU A 195 11.30 -7.71 -43.55
C LEU A 195 11.29 -6.70 -44.71
N LEU A 196 11.34 -5.40 -44.41
CA LEU A 196 11.34 -4.35 -45.44
C LEU A 196 12.61 -4.35 -46.29
N THR A 197 13.74 -4.70 -45.68
CA THR A 197 15.01 -4.91 -46.38
C THR A 197 14.95 -6.12 -47.30
N GLY A 198 14.40 -7.25 -46.82
CA GLY A 198 14.23 -8.47 -47.60
C GLY A 198 13.27 -8.31 -48.78
N LEU A 199 12.33 -7.37 -48.71
CA LEU A 199 11.45 -6.95 -49.82
C LEU A 199 12.13 -6.01 -50.83
N GLY A 200 13.36 -5.56 -50.56
CA GLY A 200 14.07 -4.59 -51.40
C GLY A 200 13.55 -3.16 -51.29
N LEU A 201 12.60 -2.88 -50.39
CA LEU A 201 12.06 -1.53 -50.16
C LEU A 201 13.11 -0.59 -49.54
N PHE A 202 14.04 -1.15 -48.77
CA PHE A 202 15.21 -0.47 -48.24
C PHE A 202 16.50 -1.03 -48.86
N SER A 203 16.69 -0.84 -50.17
CA SER A 203 17.93 -1.24 -50.85
C SER A 203 19.12 -0.28 -50.62
N SER A 204 18.88 0.87 -49.98
CA SER A 204 19.90 1.90 -49.80
C SER A 204 20.53 1.83 -48.41
N PHE A 205 21.82 1.47 -48.37
CA PHE A 205 22.66 1.39 -47.15
C PHE A 205 22.66 2.68 -46.31
N ALA A 206 22.29 3.83 -46.88
CA ALA A 206 22.24 5.12 -46.20
C ALA A 206 21.03 5.30 -45.26
N ALA A 207 19.93 4.55 -45.45
CA ALA A 207 18.75 4.67 -44.61
C ALA A 207 18.93 3.99 -43.24
N PHE A 208 19.72 2.92 -43.17
CA PHE A 208 19.87 2.10 -41.97
C PHE A 208 20.44 2.84 -40.75
N PRO A 209 21.48 3.69 -40.88
CA PRO A 209 21.99 4.42 -39.72
C PRO A 209 20.96 5.38 -39.15
N ILE A 210 20.29 6.18 -39.98
CA ILE A 210 19.32 7.19 -39.53
C ILE A 210 18.12 6.51 -38.85
N LEU A 211 17.58 5.47 -39.49
CA LEU A 211 16.43 4.72 -38.99
C LEU A 211 16.80 3.95 -37.71
N GLY A 212 18.00 3.36 -37.65
CA GLY A 212 18.53 2.70 -36.46
C GLY A 212 18.70 3.65 -35.28
N TRP A 213 19.29 4.83 -35.49
CA TRP A 213 19.42 5.85 -34.44
C TRP A 213 18.07 6.38 -33.96
N GLY A 214 17.11 6.58 -34.86
CA GLY A 214 15.75 7.00 -34.52
C GLY A 214 15.05 5.97 -33.63
N ILE A 215 15.11 4.69 -34.01
CA ILE A 215 14.53 3.59 -33.24
C ILE A 215 15.21 3.44 -31.89
N LEU A 216 16.55 3.53 -31.85
CA LEU A 216 17.31 3.46 -30.61
C LEU A 216 16.94 4.59 -29.65
N GLY A 217 16.88 5.83 -30.14
CA GLY A 217 16.48 6.99 -29.33
C GLY A 217 15.05 6.88 -28.82
N PHE A 218 14.13 6.40 -29.65
CA PHE A 218 12.74 6.17 -29.24
C PHE A 218 12.63 5.04 -28.21
N ALA A 219 13.31 3.91 -28.42
CA ALA A 219 13.32 2.78 -27.49
C ALA A 219 13.91 3.16 -26.13
N ILE A 220 15.00 3.92 -26.10
CA ILE A 220 15.59 4.44 -24.86
C ILE A 220 14.60 5.35 -24.12
N SER A 221 13.98 6.30 -24.84
CA SER A 221 13.03 7.24 -24.24
C SER A 221 11.83 6.53 -23.61
N MET A 222 11.26 5.55 -24.32
CA MET A 222 10.15 4.74 -23.81
C MET A 222 10.59 3.80 -22.68
N GLY A 223 11.80 3.25 -22.75
CA GLY A 223 12.38 2.46 -21.67
C GLY A 223 12.53 3.27 -20.38
N ILE A 224 13.06 4.49 -20.45
CA ILE A 224 13.18 5.41 -19.31
C ILE A 224 11.79 5.76 -18.76
N PHE A 225 10.82 6.03 -19.63
CA PHE A 225 9.46 6.32 -19.22
C PHE A 225 8.81 5.14 -18.47
N ALA A 226 8.96 3.91 -18.98
CA ALA A 226 8.47 2.69 -18.33
C ALA A 226 9.17 2.45 -16.98
N ALA A 227 10.49 2.65 -16.91
CA ALA A 227 11.25 2.57 -15.67
C ALA A 227 10.74 3.55 -14.61
N ASN A 228 10.50 4.81 -14.98
CA ASN A 228 9.98 5.82 -14.05
C ASN A 228 8.59 5.46 -13.51
N ASN A 229 7.72 4.90 -14.35
CA ASN A 229 6.42 4.42 -13.90
C ASN A 229 6.54 3.22 -12.95
N ALA A 230 7.48 2.29 -13.20
CA ALA A 230 7.76 1.17 -12.32
C ALA A 230 8.23 1.63 -10.92
N ILE A 231 9.00 2.72 -10.83
CA ILE A 231 9.41 3.31 -9.55
C ILE A 231 8.18 3.76 -8.77
N SER A 232 7.32 4.60 -9.38
CA SER A 232 6.13 5.15 -8.72
C SER A 232 5.23 4.03 -8.20
N GLU A 233 5.02 3.00 -9.02
CA GLU A 233 4.19 1.86 -8.64
C GLU A 233 4.80 0.99 -7.52
N THR A 234 6.12 0.77 -7.58
CA THR A 234 6.84 0.02 -6.53
C THR A 234 6.81 0.80 -5.21
N GLN A 235 6.91 2.13 -5.26
CA GLN A 235 6.78 2.98 -4.09
C GLN A 235 5.38 2.89 -3.48
N GLU A 236 4.32 2.99 -4.28
CA GLU A 236 2.94 2.85 -3.79
C GLU A 236 2.67 1.46 -3.20
N THR A 237 3.11 0.41 -3.89
CA THR A 237 2.92 -0.98 -3.42
C THR A 237 3.69 -1.23 -2.13
N SER A 238 4.95 -0.79 -2.06
CA SER A 238 5.76 -0.92 -0.84
C SER A 238 5.19 -0.10 0.32
N LYS A 239 4.70 1.11 0.07
CA LYS A 239 4.00 1.92 1.09
C LYS A 239 2.78 1.18 1.63
N ASN A 240 1.94 0.63 0.76
CA ASN A 240 0.75 -0.11 1.16
C ASN A 240 1.09 -1.38 1.95
N GLU A 241 2.13 -2.11 1.54
CA GLU A 241 2.59 -3.29 2.27
C GLU A 241 3.14 -2.92 3.66
N ILE A 242 4.00 -1.90 3.74
CA ILE A 242 4.53 -1.39 5.01
C ILE A 242 3.40 -0.92 5.91
N LEU A 243 2.42 -0.19 5.36
CA LEU A 243 1.24 0.28 6.08
C LEU A 243 0.44 -0.89 6.65
N ASN A 244 0.14 -1.88 5.81
CA ASN A 244 -0.60 -3.07 6.22
C ASN A 244 0.15 -3.88 7.30
N GLN A 245 1.46 -4.08 7.15
CA GLN A 245 2.29 -4.74 8.14
C GLN A 245 2.37 -3.95 9.45
N THR A 246 2.46 -2.63 9.38
CA THR A 246 2.51 -1.75 10.56
C THR A 246 1.18 -1.80 11.32
N VAL A 247 0.05 -1.66 10.62
CA VAL A 247 -1.29 -1.82 11.21
C VAL A 247 -1.45 -3.18 11.86
N LYS A 248 -1.03 -4.25 11.18
CA LYS A 248 -1.09 -5.62 11.71
C LYS A 248 -0.24 -5.78 12.97
N LYS A 249 1.00 -5.26 12.99
CA LYS A 249 1.88 -5.32 14.16
C LYS A 249 1.33 -4.49 15.32
N MET A 250 0.85 -3.27 15.05
CA MET A 250 0.19 -2.42 16.05
C MET A 250 -0.99 -3.17 16.69
N TYR A 251 -1.86 -3.76 15.87
CA TYR A 251 -2.97 -4.58 16.35
C TYR A 251 -2.51 -5.76 17.21
N GLN A 252 -1.53 -6.55 16.73
CA GLN A 252 -1.05 -7.72 17.46
C GLN A 252 -0.43 -7.37 18.82
N HIS A 253 0.36 -6.30 18.88
CA HIS A 253 0.99 -5.85 20.13
C HIS A 253 0.00 -5.20 21.09
N LEU A 254 -0.92 -4.39 20.58
CA LEU A 254 -1.97 -3.79 21.40
C LEU A 254 -2.86 -4.91 21.97
N LYS A 255 -3.19 -5.92 21.15
CA LYS A 255 -3.94 -7.09 21.59
C LYS A 255 -3.26 -7.87 22.70
N SER A 256 -1.97 -8.19 22.55
CA SER A 256 -1.26 -8.95 23.59
C SER A 256 -1.21 -8.16 24.90
N GLN A 257 -0.88 -6.87 24.84
CA GLN A 257 -0.72 -6.07 26.06
C GLN A 257 -2.02 -5.69 26.75
N VAL A 258 -3.11 -5.48 26.03
CA VAL A 258 -4.41 -5.19 26.66
C VAL A 258 -4.99 -6.44 27.29
N LEU A 259 -4.73 -7.63 26.75
CA LEU A 259 -5.06 -8.89 27.41
C LEU A 259 -4.25 -9.09 28.70
N ASP A 260 -2.98 -8.67 28.68
CA ASP A 260 -2.05 -8.83 29.79
C ASP A 260 -2.07 -7.64 30.77
N LEU A 261 -2.78 -6.54 30.48
CA LEU A 261 -2.78 -5.35 31.31
C LEU A 261 -3.41 -5.73 32.66
N PRO A 262 -2.62 -5.85 33.73
CA PRO A 262 -3.18 -6.27 34.99
C PRO A 262 -4.04 -5.12 35.49
N LEU A 263 -5.32 -5.42 35.78
CA LEU A 263 -6.23 -4.57 36.55
C LEU A 263 -5.61 -4.03 37.86
N ASN A 264 -4.45 -4.54 38.26
CA ASN A 264 -3.68 -4.15 39.43
C ASN A 264 -2.98 -2.78 39.32
N LEU A 265 -2.80 -2.18 38.14
CA LEU A 265 -2.30 -0.79 38.03
C LEU A 265 -3.31 0.25 38.55
N PHE A 266 -4.57 -0.14 38.80
CA PHE A 266 -5.62 0.70 39.38
C PHE A 266 -5.73 0.57 40.90
N HIS A 267 -4.83 -0.16 41.56
CA HIS A 267 -4.73 -0.26 43.01
C HIS A 267 -3.50 0.48 43.54
N HIS A 268 -3.59 1.81 43.56
CA HIS A 268 -2.86 2.56 44.58
C HIS A 268 -3.86 3.42 45.36
N PRO A 269 -4.48 2.90 46.44
CA PRO A 269 -5.13 3.76 47.40
C PRO A 269 -4.01 4.53 48.10
N SER A 270 -3.74 5.74 47.66
CA SER A 270 -3.09 6.71 48.54
C SER A 270 -4.11 7.03 49.63
N ASN A 271 -3.90 6.42 50.78
CA ASN A 271 -4.66 6.59 52.01
C ASN A 271 -4.88 8.09 52.30
N PRO A 272 -6.12 8.63 52.26
CA PRO A 272 -6.39 9.93 52.82
C PRO A 272 -6.89 9.72 54.26
N THR A 273 -6.08 10.19 55.21
CA THR A 273 -6.49 10.40 56.60
C THR A 273 -7.84 11.14 56.69
N PRO A 274 -8.73 10.78 57.63
CA PRO A 274 -10.06 11.37 57.68
C PRO A 274 -9.99 12.74 58.36
N ASN A 275 -10.43 13.80 57.69
CA ASN A 275 -10.97 14.95 58.40
C ASN A 275 -12.18 15.55 57.68
N LYS A 276 -13.20 15.80 58.49
CA LYS A 276 -14.57 16.26 58.22
C LYS A 276 -14.61 17.62 57.51
N SER A 277 -15.53 17.78 56.55
CA SER A 277 -16.43 18.93 56.47
C SER A 277 -17.47 18.72 55.37
N SER A 278 -18.75 18.80 55.72
CA SER A 278 -19.87 18.83 54.78
C SER A 278 -19.89 20.17 54.04
N ARG A 279 -20.03 20.13 52.70
CA ARG A 279 -20.59 21.24 51.91
C ARG A 279 -21.42 20.66 50.77
N ASN A 280 -22.72 20.95 50.83
CA ASN A 280 -23.64 20.78 49.72
C ASN A 280 -23.22 21.70 48.57
N PHE A 281 -23.15 21.16 47.35
CA PHE A 281 -23.20 21.94 46.11
C PHE A 281 -24.13 21.25 45.09
N PRO A 282 -24.74 22.02 44.18
CA PRO A 282 -25.94 21.63 43.46
C PRO A 282 -25.66 20.69 42.29
N SER A 283 -26.62 19.81 42.03
CA SER A 283 -26.76 19.00 40.83
C SER A 283 -27.02 19.89 39.61
N LEU A 284 -25.95 20.29 38.91
CA LEU A 284 -26.04 21.02 37.65
C LEU A 284 -24.73 20.83 36.92
N PHE A 285 -24.51 19.67 36.27
CA PHE A 285 -23.52 19.41 35.19
C PHE A 285 -23.56 17.92 34.80
N LEU A 286 -24.74 17.39 34.46
CA LEU A 286 -24.90 16.00 34.00
C LEU A 286 -25.45 15.86 32.56
N SER A 287 -25.63 16.95 31.82
CA SER A 287 -26.32 16.88 30.52
C SER A 287 -25.42 16.88 29.27
N GLU A 288 -24.15 17.27 29.35
CA GLU A 288 -23.30 17.37 28.14
C GLU A 288 -22.41 16.13 27.87
N ASP A 289 -21.89 15.48 28.91
CA ASP A 289 -20.94 14.36 28.74
C ASP A 289 -21.61 13.02 28.35
N GLU A 290 -22.87 12.79 28.75
CA GLU A 290 -23.62 11.58 28.36
C GLU A 290 -23.96 11.58 26.87
N SER A 291 -24.20 12.75 26.26
CA SER A 291 -24.54 12.84 24.82
C SER A 291 -23.37 12.46 23.92
N VAL A 292 -22.15 12.81 24.34
CA VAL A 292 -20.93 12.41 23.66
C VAL A 292 -20.76 10.91 23.83
N ILE A 293 -20.81 10.36 25.05
CA ILE A 293 -20.53 8.94 25.28
C ILE A 293 -21.59 8.01 24.65
N ASN A 294 -22.87 8.38 24.67
CA ASN A 294 -23.93 7.64 23.99
C ASN A 294 -23.75 7.63 22.46
N SER A 295 -23.12 8.65 21.89
CA SER A 295 -22.75 8.65 20.46
C SER A 295 -21.58 7.69 20.13
N TRP A 296 -20.80 7.27 21.14
CA TRP A 296 -19.64 6.39 20.96
C TRP A 296 -20.03 4.93 21.14
N VAL A 297 -20.98 4.66 22.05
CA VAL A 297 -21.54 3.32 22.32
C VAL A 297 -22.64 2.93 21.33
N SER A 298 -23.53 3.86 20.93
CA SER A 298 -24.62 3.54 19.99
C SER A 298 -24.11 3.15 18.58
N LYS A 299 -22.88 3.54 18.21
CA LYS A 299 -22.29 3.25 16.90
C LYS A 299 -21.57 1.89 16.84
N SER A 300 -21.16 1.32 17.97
CA SER A 300 -20.60 -0.05 18.00
C SER A 300 -21.68 -1.11 17.82
N ASP A 301 -22.88 -0.89 18.35
CA ASP A 301 -24.01 -1.83 18.19
C ASP A 301 -24.58 -1.83 16.76
N ALA A 302 -24.51 -0.69 16.06
CA ALA A 302 -24.94 -0.59 14.66
C ALA A 302 -24.00 -1.31 13.68
N LEU A 303 -22.74 -1.59 14.04
CA LEU A 303 -21.77 -2.29 13.19
C LEU A 303 -21.79 -3.82 13.35
N GLN A 304 -22.54 -4.35 14.31
CA GLN A 304 -22.75 -5.80 14.47
C GLN A 304 -23.81 -6.38 13.53
N HIS A 305 -24.58 -5.54 12.84
CA HIS A 305 -25.60 -5.93 11.87
C HIS A 305 -25.24 -5.52 10.43
N ILE A 306 -24.09 -5.96 9.94
CA ILE A 306 -23.85 -6.02 8.50
C ILE A 306 -24.21 -7.45 8.07
N PRO A 307 -25.30 -7.66 7.29
CA PRO A 307 -25.62 -8.98 6.78
C PRO A 307 -24.49 -9.46 5.85
N LEU A 308 -23.89 -10.60 6.19
CA LEU A 308 -23.13 -11.40 5.23
C LEU A 308 -24.11 -11.96 4.20
N SER A 309 -24.41 -11.19 3.15
CA SER A 309 -24.95 -11.75 1.91
C SER A 309 -23.76 -12.10 1.01
N ILE A 310 -23.53 -13.41 0.89
CA ILE A 310 -22.70 -14.06 -0.13
C ILE A 310 -23.36 -13.87 -1.50
#